data_AF-A0A6A3EUQ6-F1
#
_entry.id   AF-A0A6A3EUQ6-F1
#
_cell.length_a   1.000
_cell.length_b   1.000
_cell.length_c   1.000
_cell.angle_alpha   90.00
_cell.angle_beta   90.00
_cell.angle_gamma   90.00
#
_symmetry.space_group_name_H-M   'P 1'
#
loop_
_entity.id
_entity.type
_entity.pdbx_description
1 polymer ?
#
loop_
_entity_poly.entity_id
_entity_poly.type
_entity_poly.pdbx_seq_one_letter_code
_entity_poly.pdbx_strand_id
1 'polypeptide(L)'
;MEALIDWKDDINQIVADTVEGTWVYPKYVMLLCGLPRAGKSVFSGVLAAGFREAFESKRNTDGTTPQVRVCGSEFHEVHASSLRGMGRQMAEDDVKLSLQAADVVIIDEMHLTAADRQPIIAVVTSEWVSVGCEGAVVTVKLSCRDKARALKSNKQSRRPLPPATVEVLFQQFAADTEVPAFTVESFAQPE
;
A
#
# COMPACT_ATOMS: atom_id res chain seq x y z
N MET A 1 13.14 -15.61 24.34
CA MET A 1 13.36 -14.15 24.19
C MET A 1 13.02 -13.87 22.74
N GLU A 2 11.81 -13.36 22.49
CA GLU A 2 11.32 -13.05 21.15
C GLU A 2 12.18 -11.92 20.55
N ALA A 3 12.65 -12.09 19.32
CA ALA A 3 13.20 -10.98 18.57
C ALA A 3 12.04 -10.05 18.20
N LEU A 4 12.00 -8.86 18.80
CA LEU A 4 11.20 -7.76 18.30
C LEU A 4 11.61 -7.54 16.84
N ILE A 5 10.73 -7.85 15.90
CA ILE A 5 10.90 -7.46 14.51
C ILE A 5 10.87 -5.94 14.50
N ASP A 6 12.01 -5.32 14.21
CA ASP A 6 12.12 -3.86 14.20
C ASP A 6 11.57 -3.32 12.88
N TRP A 7 10.25 -3.27 12.82
CA TRP A 7 9.50 -2.63 11.73
C TRP A 7 9.93 -1.19 11.50
N LYS A 8 10.57 -0.54 12.49
CA LYS A 8 11.09 0.81 12.32
C LYS A 8 12.23 0.82 11.33
N ASP A 9 13.09 -0.19 11.27
CA ASP A 9 14.23 -0.17 10.36
C ASP A 9 13.76 -0.24 8.89
N ASP A 10 12.83 -1.14 8.56
CA ASP A 10 12.27 -1.23 7.19
C ASP A 10 11.51 0.04 6.81
N ILE A 11 10.76 0.63 7.75
CA ILE A 11 10.00 1.86 7.51
C ILE A 11 10.93 3.06 7.40
N ASN A 12 11.92 3.16 8.28
CA ASN A 12 12.93 4.20 8.23
C ASN A 12 13.72 4.08 6.95
N GLN A 13 14.01 2.87 6.47
CA GLN A 13 14.68 2.65 5.18
C GLN A 13 13.78 3.11 4.02
N ILE A 14 12.51 2.70 3.99
CA ILE A 14 11.56 3.15 2.96
C ILE A 14 11.41 4.68 2.97
N VAL A 15 11.24 5.27 4.15
CA VAL A 15 11.12 6.72 4.33
C VAL A 15 12.43 7.41 3.96
N ALA A 16 13.59 6.89 4.38
CA ALA A 16 14.89 7.46 4.05
C ALA A 16 15.19 7.38 2.55
N ASP A 17 14.91 6.26 1.90
CA ASP A 17 15.09 6.12 0.45
C ASP A 17 14.17 7.05 -0.33
N THR A 18 13.00 7.35 0.22
CA THR A 18 12.04 8.29 -0.40
C THR A 18 12.37 9.76 -0.07
N VAL A 19 12.84 10.05 1.14
CA VAL A 19 12.94 11.40 1.71
C VAL A 19 14.38 11.90 1.86
N GLU A 20 15.30 11.06 2.32
CA GLU A 20 16.71 11.38 2.58
C GLU A 20 17.60 11.28 1.35
N GLY A 21 17.30 10.40 0.40
CA GLY A 21 18.05 10.20 -0.85
C GLY A 21 18.05 11.38 -1.83
N THR A 22 17.68 12.59 -1.39
CA THR A 22 17.06 13.68 -2.17
C THR A 22 15.69 13.25 -2.65
N TRP A 23 14.63 13.89 -2.16
CA TRP A 23 13.28 13.73 -2.67
C TRP A 23 13.29 14.10 -4.16
N VAL A 24 13.49 13.11 -5.04
CA VAL A 24 13.79 13.33 -6.47
C VAL A 24 12.51 13.70 -7.22
N TYR A 25 11.39 13.08 -6.83
CA TYR A 25 10.10 13.24 -7.51
C TYR A 25 9.16 14.11 -6.70
N PRO A 26 8.34 14.97 -7.34
CA PRO A 26 7.38 15.79 -6.61
C PRO A 26 6.24 14.96 -6.01
N LYS A 27 5.95 13.74 -6.51
CA LYS A 27 4.91 12.86 -5.97
C LYS A 27 5.36 11.42 -5.82
N TYR A 28 4.92 10.77 -4.75
CA TYR A 28 5.12 9.34 -4.49
C TYR A 28 3.79 8.63 -4.23
N VAL A 29 3.63 7.43 -4.80
CA VAL A 29 2.53 6.53 -4.48
C VAL A 29 3.09 5.26 -3.85
N MET A 30 2.67 4.97 -2.62
CA MET A 30 3.01 3.73 -1.91
C MET A 30 1.89 2.72 -2.09
N LEU A 31 2.07 1.76 -2.98
CA LEU A 31 1.09 0.71 -3.24
C LEU A 31 1.35 -0.48 -2.31
N LEU A 32 0.55 -0.59 -1.25
CA LEU A 32 0.60 -1.74 -0.35
C LEU A 32 -0.21 -2.88 -0.96
N CYS A 33 0.42 -4.04 -1.10
CA CYS A 33 -0.18 -5.25 -1.65
C CYS A 33 -0.08 -6.37 -0.63
N GLY A 34 -1.07 -7.26 -0.57
CA GLY A 34 -1.01 -8.38 0.35
C GLY A 34 -2.38 -8.92 0.72
N LEU A 35 -2.35 -10.10 1.33
CA LEU A 35 -3.56 -10.83 1.71
C LEU A 35 -4.39 -10.07 2.76
N PRO A 36 -5.69 -10.41 2.91
CA PRO A 36 -6.48 -9.94 4.04
C PRO A 36 -5.77 -10.22 5.37
N ARG A 37 -5.71 -9.20 6.24
CA ARG A 37 -4.99 -9.23 7.52
C ARG A 37 -3.48 -9.50 7.45
N ALA A 38 -2.83 -9.25 6.32
CA ALA A 38 -1.37 -9.22 6.23
C ALA A 38 -0.72 -8.02 6.96
N GLY A 39 -1.50 -7.19 7.65
CA GLY A 39 -0.99 -6.03 8.39
C GLY A 39 -0.98 -4.71 7.61
N LYS A 40 -1.46 -4.69 6.37
CA LYS A 40 -1.40 -3.51 5.48
C LYS A 40 -1.94 -2.22 6.11
N SER A 41 -3.12 -2.25 6.73
CA SER A 41 -3.72 -1.04 7.33
C SER A 41 -2.98 -0.55 8.58
N VAL A 42 -2.32 -1.45 9.30
CA VAL A 42 -1.42 -1.05 10.40
C VAL A 42 -0.17 -0.40 9.79
N PHE A 43 0.42 -1.06 8.79
CA PHE A 43 1.61 -0.58 8.12
C PHE A 43 1.41 0.76 7.40
N SER A 44 0.27 0.99 6.76
CA SER A 44 -0.07 2.28 6.13
C SER A 44 -0.14 3.41 7.14
N GLY A 45 -0.71 3.16 8.33
CA GLY A 45 -0.75 4.14 9.41
C GLY A 45 0.66 4.49 9.92
N VAL A 46 1.52 3.49 10.04
CA VAL A 46 2.91 3.69 10.47
C VAL A 46 3.73 4.43 9.41
N LEU A 47 3.63 4.04 8.13
CA LEU A 47 4.24 4.78 7.01
C LEU A 47 3.78 6.23 6.99
N ALA A 48 2.47 6.47 7.13
CA ALA A 48 1.93 7.82 7.12
C ALA A 48 2.49 8.68 8.27
N ALA A 49 2.68 8.10 9.45
CA ALA A 49 3.33 8.78 10.57
C ALA A 49 4.81 9.06 10.26
N GLY A 50 5.56 8.08 9.76
CA GLY A 50 6.97 8.23 9.41
C GLY A 50 7.22 9.31 8.35
N PHE A 51 6.41 9.36 7.29
CA PHE A 51 6.49 10.43 6.29
C PHE A 51 6.18 11.80 6.89
N ARG A 52 5.13 11.91 7.71
CA ARG A 52 4.77 13.19 8.35
C ARG A 52 5.89 13.70 9.24
N GLU A 53 6.47 12.83 10.06
CA GLU A 53 7.62 13.15 10.91
C GLU A 53 8.82 13.61 10.06
N ALA A 54 9.14 12.89 8.99
CA ALA A 54 10.21 13.28 8.08
C ALA A 54 9.97 14.65 7.42
N PHE A 55 8.70 14.98 7.11
CA PHE A 55 8.30 16.25 6.50
C PHE A 55 8.30 17.44 7.46
N GLU A 56 8.35 17.24 8.78
CA GLU A 56 8.52 18.36 9.72
C GLU A 56 9.84 19.10 9.47
N SER A 57 10.86 18.37 9.01
CA SER A 57 12.19 18.90 8.73
C SER A 57 12.41 19.35 7.27
N LYS A 58 11.47 19.06 6.36
CA LYS A 58 11.63 19.25 4.91
C LYS A 58 10.41 19.93 4.30
N ARG A 59 10.62 21.15 3.81
CA ARG A 59 9.62 21.93 3.05
C ARG A 59 9.73 21.61 1.56
N ASN A 60 8.60 21.70 0.87
CA ASN A 60 8.54 21.74 -0.59
C ASN A 60 9.33 22.94 -1.13
N THR A 61 9.71 22.89 -2.40
CA THR A 61 10.43 23.97 -3.10
C THR A 61 9.68 25.31 -3.09
N ASP A 62 8.36 25.27 -2.95
CA ASP A 62 7.48 26.44 -2.81
C ASP A 62 7.27 26.90 -1.34
N GLY A 63 7.94 26.25 -0.37
CA GLY A 63 7.85 26.54 1.05
C GLY A 63 6.67 25.87 1.78
N THR A 64 5.84 25.09 1.09
CA THR A 64 4.73 24.34 1.71
C THR A 64 5.24 23.10 2.46
N THR A 65 4.45 22.55 3.38
CA THR A 65 4.76 21.27 4.02
C THR A 65 4.17 20.15 3.17
N PRO A 66 4.97 19.16 2.74
CA PRO A 66 4.43 18.04 1.98
C PRO A 66 3.35 17.28 2.77
N GLN A 67 2.34 16.79 2.06
CA GLN A 67 1.16 16.14 2.63
C GLN A 67 1.17 14.64 2.34
N VAL A 68 0.64 13.87 3.30
CA VAL A 68 0.52 12.41 3.21
C VAL A 68 -0.94 12.01 3.38
N ARG A 69 -1.48 11.31 2.38
CA ARG A 69 -2.83 10.75 2.41
C ARG A 69 -2.80 9.23 2.29
N VAL A 70 -3.69 8.56 3.00
CA VAL A 70 -3.90 7.12 2.92
C VAL A 70 -5.26 6.88 2.26
N CYS A 71 -5.28 6.14 1.17
CA CYS A 71 -6.46 5.59 0.51
C CYS A 71 -6.57 4.12 0.93
N GLY A 72 -7.71 3.71 1.51
CA GLY A 72 -7.87 2.32 1.94
C GLY A 72 -9.32 1.86 2.10
N SER A 73 -9.53 0.59 1.78
CA SER A 73 -10.55 -0.37 2.23
C SER A 73 -12.03 0.00 2.32
N GLU A 74 -12.53 1.04 1.65
CA GLU A 74 -13.94 1.00 1.18
C GLU A 74 -14.07 0.19 -0.13
N PHE A 75 -12.97 -0.06 -0.83
CA PHE A 75 -12.93 -0.76 -2.12
C PHE A 75 -13.45 -2.21 -2.04
N HIS A 76 -13.15 -2.92 -0.95
CA HIS A 76 -13.62 -4.30 -0.77
C HIS A 76 -15.10 -4.40 -0.36
N GLU A 77 -15.68 -3.35 0.24
CA GLU A 77 -17.09 -3.36 0.60
C GLU A 77 -17.99 -3.19 -0.63
N VAL A 78 -17.56 -2.40 -1.63
CA VAL A 78 -18.37 -2.19 -2.84
C VAL A 78 -18.31 -3.38 -3.82
N HIS A 79 -17.30 -4.25 -3.72
CA HIS A 79 -17.25 -5.48 -4.52
C HIS A 79 -18.20 -6.58 -4.02
N ALA A 80 -18.65 -6.53 -2.76
CA ALA A 80 -19.57 -7.51 -2.18
C ALA A 80 -21.05 -7.19 -2.41
N SER A 81 -21.42 -5.92 -2.62
CA SER A 81 -22.81 -5.48 -2.78
C SER A 81 -23.09 -4.87 -4.15
N SER A 82 -23.55 -5.69 -5.11
CA SER A 82 -24.39 -5.39 -6.29
C SER A 82 -24.16 -4.11 -7.16
N LEU A 83 -23.10 -3.33 -6.95
CA LEU A 83 -22.80 -2.03 -7.57
C LEU A 83 -21.35 -1.98 -8.09
N ARG A 84 -20.90 -3.07 -8.72
CA ARG A 84 -19.51 -3.26 -9.18
C ARG A 84 -18.95 -2.11 -10.05
N GLY A 85 -19.79 -1.35 -10.74
CA GLY A 85 -19.37 -0.20 -11.55
C GLY A 85 -19.09 1.08 -10.75
N MET A 86 -19.97 1.43 -9.81
CA MET A 86 -19.84 2.68 -9.03
C MET A 86 -18.72 2.61 -8.01
N GLY A 87 -18.51 1.46 -7.36
CA GLY A 87 -17.47 1.31 -6.35
C GLY A 87 -16.07 1.54 -6.88
N ARG A 88 -15.77 0.94 -8.03
CA ARG A 88 -14.48 1.10 -8.70
C ARG A 88 -14.25 2.54 -9.15
N GLN A 89 -15.29 3.20 -9.67
CA GLN A 89 -15.17 4.58 -10.11
C GLN A 89 -14.93 5.54 -8.93
N MET A 90 -15.67 5.38 -7.82
CA MET A 90 -15.45 6.17 -6.59
C MET A 90 -14.05 5.97 -6.02
N ALA A 91 -13.56 4.73 -6.07
CA ALA A 91 -12.21 4.34 -5.70
C ALA A 91 -11.13 5.05 -6.53
N GLU A 92 -11.26 5.01 -7.86
CA GLU A 92 -10.36 5.69 -8.78
C GLU A 92 -10.43 7.21 -8.57
N ASP A 93 -11.61 7.76 -8.31
CA ASP A 93 -11.80 9.19 -8.05
C ASP A 93 -11.20 9.63 -6.70
N ASP A 94 -11.29 8.81 -5.64
CA ASP A 94 -10.58 9.08 -4.38
C ASP A 94 -9.06 9.10 -4.57
N VAL A 95 -8.53 8.19 -5.38
CA VAL A 95 -7.10 8.18 -5.72
C VAL A 95 -6.73 9.46 -6.47
N LYS A 96 -7.48 9.86 -7.51
CA LYS A 96 -7.21 11.11 -8.25
C LYS A 96 -7.25 12.32 -7.34
N LEU A 97 -8.29 12.47 -6.52
CA LEU A 97 -8.41 13.57 -5.56
C LEU A 97 -7.27 13.56 -4.54
N SER A 98 -6.81 12.37 -4.13
CA SER A 98 -5.67 12.23 -3.22
C SER A 98 -4.37 12.65 -3.89
N LEU A 99 -4.15 12.28 -5.15
CA LEU A 99 -2.99 12.70 -5.93
C LEU A 99 -2.97 14.22 -6.16
N GLN A 100 -4.13 14.87 -6.21
CA GLN A 100 -4.20 16.33 -6.30
C GLN A 100 -3.91 17.02 -4.95
N ALA A 101 -4.27 16.38 -3.83
CA ALA A 101 -4.20 16.97 -2.51
C ALA A 101 -2.93 16.62 -1.71
N ALA A 102 -2.14 15.63 -2.14
CA ALA A 102 -1.00 15.12 -1.39
C ALA A 102 0.22 14.80 -2.26
N ASP A 103 1.40 14.93 -1.65
CA ASP A 103 2.69 14.59 -2.23
C ASP A 103 3.01 13.10 -2.06
N VAL A 104 2.54 12.47 -0.98
CA VAL A 104 2.53 11.00 -0.80
C VAL A 104 1.10 10.50 -0.73
N VAL A 105 0.78 9.51 -1.56
CA VAL A 105 -0.47 8.75 -1.47
C VAL A 105 -0.17 7.28 -1.19
N ILE A 106 -0.62 6.79 -0.03
CA ILE A 106 -0.49 5.39 0.36
C ILE A 106 -1.79 4.67 -0.02
N ILE A 107 -1.74 3.68 -0.90
CA ILE A 107 -2.89 2.89 -1.33
C ILE A 107 -2.84 1.53 -0.64
N ASP A 108 -3.74 1.30 0.30
CA ASP A 108 -3.92 0.05 1.04
C ASP A 108 -4.98 -0.83 0.37
N GLU A 109 -4.55 -1.66 -0.58
CA GLU A 109 -5.44 -2.57 -1.32
C GLU A 109 -4.82 -3.96 -1.48
N MET A 110 -5.61 -4.93 -1.91
CA MET A 110 -5.13 -6.32 -1.98
C MET A 110 -4.07 -6.51 -3.09
N HIS A 111 -4.36 -6.03 -4.31
CA HIS A 111 -3.52 -6.00 -5.53
C HIS A 111 -2.43 -7.09 -5.61
N LEU A 112 -2.83 -8.37 -5.61
CA LEU A 112 -1.92 -9.50 -5.44
C LEU A 112 -1.07 -9.81 -6.67
N THR A 113 -1.55 -9.46 -7.86
CA THR A 113 -0.85 -9.73 -9.13
C THR A 113 -0.48 -8.44 -9.85
N ALA A 114 0.49 -8.51 -10.74
CA ALA A 114 0.83 -7.37 -11.62
C ALA A 114 -0.41 -6.88 -12.39
N ALA A 115 -1.23 -7.81 -12.88
CA ALA A 115 -2.47 -7.48 -13.59
C ALA A 115 -3.48 -6.70 -12.72
N ASP A 116 -3.54 -6.97 -11.42
CA ASP A 116 -4.39 -6.21 -10.49
C ASP A 116 -3.84 -4.80 -10.24
N ARG A 117 -2.51 -4.62 -10.29
CA ARG A 117 -1.84 -3.33 -10.08
C ARG A 117 -1.89 -2.42 -11.30
N GLN A 118 -1.86 -2.98 -12.52
CA GLN A 118 -1.79 -2.17 -13.74
C GLN A 118 -2.91 -1.12 -13.87
N PRO A 119 -4.19 -1.42 -13.58
CA PRO A 119 -5.25 -0.42 -13.66
C PRO A 119 -5.01 0.78 -12.75
N ILE A 120 -4.58 0.57 -11.50
CA ILE A 120 -4.34 1.67 -10.56
C ILE A 120 -3.09 2.46 -10.95
N ILE A 121 -2.04 1.79 -11.42
CA ILE A 121 -0.83 2.45 -11.95
C ILE A 121 -1.18 3.31 -13.17
N ALA A 122 -2.06 2.83 -14.05
CA ALA A 122 -2.52 3.58 -15.21
C ALA A 122 -3.30 4.85 -14.79
N VAL A 123 -4.13 4.76 -13.75
CA VAL A 123 -4.84 5.93 -13.20
C VAL A 123 -3.85 6.94 -12.61
N VAL A 124 -2.90 6.48 -11.79
CA VAL A 124 -1.87 7.32 -11.17
C VAL A 124 -1.04 8.05 -12.23
N THR A 125 -0.55 7.31 -13.22
CA THR A 125 0.30 7.87 -14.29
C THR A 125 -0.48 8.86 -15.17
N SER A 126 -1.74 8.56 -15.51
CA SER A 126 -2.61 9.48 -16.24
C SER A 126 -2.87 10.78 -15.47
N GLU A 127 -3.11 10.69 -14.16
CA GLU A 127 -3.38 11.88 -13.34
C GLU A 127 -2.13 12.75 -13.20
N TRP A 128 -0.95 12.15 -13.01
CA TRP A 128 0.30 12.90 -12.99
C TRP A 128 0.58 13.65 -14.29
N VAL A 129 0.34 13.01 -15.44
CA VAL A 129 0.45 13.68 -16.75
C VAL A 129 -0.54 14.85 -16.84
N SER A 130 -1.78 14.66 -16.39
CA SER A 130 -2.81 15.72 -16.42
C SER A 130 -2.47 16.92 -15.52
N VAL A 131 -1.87 16.68 -14.35
CA VAL A 131 -1.46 17.74 -13.42
C VAL A 131 -0.09 18.33 -13.79
N GLY A 132 0.64 17.71 -14.72
CA GLY A 132 1.98 18.14 -15.12
C GLY A 132 3.05 17.87 -14.05
N CYS A 133 2.91 16.77 -13.30
CA CYS A 133 3.86 16.36 -12.28
C CYS A 133 4.62 15.08 -12.69
N GLU A 134 5.84 14.94 -12.21
CA GLU A 134 6.56 13.67 -12.22
C GLU A 134 6.25 12.87 -10.94
N GLY A 135 6.47 11.56 -10.95
CA GLY A 135 6.21 10.75 -9.77
C GLY A 135 6.78 9.34 -9.84
N ALA A 136 6.85 8.69 -8.69
CA ALA A 136 7.26 7.30 -8.57
C ALA A 136 6.22 6.45 -7.83
N VAL A 137 5.94 5.27 -8.38
CA VAL A 137 5.11 4.26 -7.71
C VAL A 137 6.02 3.25 -7.03
N VAL A 138 5.90 3.16 -5.71
CA VAL A 138 6.63 2.23 -4.86
C VAL A 138 5.67 1.12 -4.43
N THR A 139 5.91 -0.09 -4.91
CA THR A 139 5.13 -1.26 -4.48
C THR A 139 5.75 -1.86 -3.23
N VAL A 140 4.93 -2.12 -2.20
CA VAL A 140 5.31 -2.83 -0.99
C VAL A 140 4.44 -4.07 -0.86
N LYS A 141 5.06 -5.26 -0.85
CA LYS A 141 4.36 -6.53 -0.66
C LYS A 141 4.42 -6.96 0.80
N LEU A 142 3.25 -7.17 1.40
CA LEU A 142 3.08 -7.70 2.75
C LEU A 142 2.59 -9.15 2.66
N SER A 143 3.46 -10.09 3.01
CA SER A 143 3.16 -11.51 2.98
C SER A 143 2.65 -12.02 4.33
N CYS A 144 1.87 -13.11 4.27
CA CYS A 144 1.80 -14.06 5.36
C CYS A 144 2.95 -15.05 5.18
N ARG A 145 3.69 -15.37 6.24
CA ARG A 145 4.84 -16.29 6.23
C ARG A 145 4.62 -17.55 5.40
N ASP A 146 3.42 -18.14 5.50
CA ASP A 146 3.00 -19.31 4.74
C ASP A 146 1.47 -19.37 4.60
N LYS A 147 1.00 -20.33 3.81
CA LYS A 147 -0.43 -20.58 3.57
C LYS A 147 -1.19 -20.89 4.86
N ALA A 148 -0.59 -21.62 5.81
CA ALA A 148 -1.25 -21.99 7.05
C ALA A 148 -1.51 -20.75 7.93
N ARG A 149 -0.55 -19.83 7.97
CA ARG A 149 -0.69 -18.52 8.62
C ARG A 149 -1.73 -17.65 7.93
N ALA A 150 -1.76 -17.60 6.60
CA ALA A 150 -2.81 -16.88 5.88
C ALA A 150 -4.21 -17.40 6.24
N LEU A 151 -4.40 -18.72 6.29
CA LEU A 151 -5.66 -19.35 6.70
C LEU A 151 -6.00 -19.08 8.18
N LYS A 152 -5.03 -19.16 9.09
CA LYS A 152 -5.19 -18.85 10.53
C LYS A 152 -5.62 -17.39 10.71
N SER A 153 -4.95 -16.45 10.05
CA SER A 153 -5.25 -15.02 10.11
C SER A 153 -6.65 -14.72 9.55
N ASN A 154 -7.03 -15.32 8.42
CA ASN A 154 -8.34 -15.13 7.82
C ASN A 154 -9.48 -15.57 8.76
N LYS A 155 -9.35 -16.71 9.46
CA LYS A 155 -10.38 -17.19 10.41
C LYS A 155 -10.69 -16.20 11.52
N GLN A 156 -9.72 -15.38 11.88
CA GLN A 156 -9.84 -14.36 12.91
C GLN A 156 -10.28 -12.99 12.36
N SER A 157 -10.55 -12.88 11.05
CA SER A 157 -11.09 -11.66 10.41
C SER A 157 -12.51 -11.36 10.88
N ARG A 158 -12.89 -10.08 10.91
CA ARG A 158 -14.30 -9.67 11.12
C ARG A 158 -15.23 -10.26 10.05
N ARG A 159 -14.73 -10.46 8.83
CA ARG A 159 -15.43 -11.07 7.70
C ARG A 159 -14.48 -12.10 7.05
N PRO A 160 -14.45 -13.35 7.53
CA PRO A 160 -13.57 -14.37 6.99
C PRO A 160 -14.01 -14.78 5.58
N LEU A 161 -13.05 -14.87 4.66
CA LEU A 161 -13.28 -15.43 3.33
C LEU A 161 -13.35 -16.97 3.39
N PRO A 162 -13.99 -17.62 2.41
CA PRO A 162 -13.94 -19.07 2.29
C PRO A 162 -12.48 -19.58 2.23
N PRO A 163 -12.12 -20.68 2.91
CA PRO A 163 -10.75 -21.19 2.91
C PRO A 163 -10.17 -21.40 1.51
N ALA A 164 -10.95 -21.99 0.59
CA ALA A 164 -10.54 -22.19 -0.80
C ALA A 164 -10.18 -20.87 -1.51
N THR A 165 -10.92 -19.79 -1.23
CA THR A 165 -10.60 -18.45 -1.75
C THR A 165 -9.26 -17.96 -1.22
N VAL A 166 -8.99 -18.12 0.08
CA VAL A 166 -7.70 -17.73 0.68
C VAL A 166 -6.54 -18.51 0.09
N GLU A 167 -6.73 -19.80 -0.20
CA GLU A 167 -5.68 -20.61 -0.85
C GLU A 167 -5.34 -20.11 -2.25
N VAL A 168 -6.37 -19.78 -3.06
CA VAL A 168 -6.17 -19.20 -4.40
C VAL A 168 -5.46 -17.84 -4.29
N LEU A 169 -5.89 -16.97 -3.39
CA LEU A 169 -5.24 -15.67 -3.17
C LEU A 169 -3.78 -15.83 -2.73
N PHE A 170 -3.49 -16.78 -1.84
CA PHE A 170 -2.12 -17.07 -1.42
C PHE A 170 -1.26 -17.56 -2.59
N GLN A 171 -1.79 -18.45 -3.44
CA GLN A 171 -1.09 -18.92 -4.63
C GLN A 171 -0.81 -17.78 -5.61
N GLN A 172 -1.78 -16.89 -5.85
CA GLN A 172 -1.60 -15.71 -6.69
C GLN A 172 -0.50 -14.79 -6.14
N PHE A 173 -0.51 -14.53 -4.84
CA PHE A 173 0.52 -13.75 -4.16
C PHE A 173 1.90 -14.40 -4.29
N ALA A 174 2.01 -15.71 -4.07
CA ALA A 174 3.27 -16.44 -4.14
C ALA A 174 3.83 -16.57 -5.57
N ALA A 175 2.96 -16.60 -6.58
CA ALA A 175 3.34 -16.67 -7.99
C ALA A 175 3.75 -15.31 -8.57
N ASP A 176 3.47 -14.22 -7.87
CA ASP A 176 3.76 -12.86 -8.33
C ASP A 176 5.25 -12.53 -8.16
N THR A 177 6.04 -12.84 -9.18
CA THR A 177 7.51 -12.66 -9.22
C THR A 177 7.96 -11.24 -9.50
N GLU A 178 7.05 -10.28 -9.65
CA GLU A 178 7.43 -8.88 -9.85
C GLU A 178 8.24 -8.43 -8.62
N VAL A 179 9.50 -8.04 -8.83
CA VAL A 179 10.38 -7.57 -7.76
C VAL A 179 9.88 -6.18 -7.36
N PRO A 180 9.32 -6.00 -6.16
CA PRO A 180 8.91 -4.69 -5.70
C PRO A 180 10.13 -3.79 -5.54
N ALA A 181 9.94 -2.47 -5.61
CA ALA A 181 10.98 -1.52 -5.18
C ALA A 181 11.40 -1.78 -3.72
N PHE A 182 10.47 -2.24 -2.86
CA PHE A 182 10.75 -2.70 -1.49
C PHE A 182 9.94 -3.94 -1.12
N THR A 183 10.60 -4.97 -0.59
CA THR A 183 9.94 -6.19 -0.08
C THR A 183 10.09 -6.24 1.44
N VAL A 184 8.98 -6.28 2.17
CA VAL A 184 9.01 -6.52 3.62
C VAL A 184 8.57 -7.96 3.89
N GLU A 185 9.54 -8.82 4.18
CA GLU A 185 9.29 -10.25 4.38
C GLU A 185 8.86 -10.55 5.83
N SER A 186 7.63 -11.07 5.99
CA SER A 186 7.10 -11.71 7.21
C SER A 186 6.95 -10.84 8.47
N PHE A 187 5.70 -10.42 8.74
CA PHE A 187 5.26 -9.70 9.95
C PHE A 187 4.76 -10.59 11.11
N ALA A 188 5.20 -11.84 11.19
CA ALA A 188 4.77 -12.73 12.27
C ALA A 188 5.71 -12.60 13.48
N GLN A 189 5.19 -12.10 14.61
CA GLN A 189 5.84 -12.27 15.92
C GLN A 189 6.28 -13.74 16.09
N PRO A 190 7.49 -14.01 16.60
CA PRO A 190 7.88 -15.37 16.98
C PRO A 190 6.90 -15.90 18.02
N GLU A 191 6.43 -17.14 17.86
CA GLU A 191 5.64 -17.86 18.88
C GLU A 191 6.51 -18.30 20.06
#